data_AF-A0A559J506-F1
#
_entry.id   AF-A0A559J506-F1
#
_cell.length_a   1.000
_cell.length_b   1.000
_cell.length_c   1.000
_cell.angle_alpha   90.00
_cell.angle_beta   90.00
_cell.angle_gamma   90.00
#
_symmetry.space_group_name_H-M   'P 1'
#
loop_
_entity.id
_entity.type
_entity.pdbx_description
1 polymer ?
#
loop_
_entity_poly.entity_id
_entity_poly.type
_entity_poly.pdbx_seq_one_letter_code
_entity_poly.pdbx_strand_id
1 'polypeptide(L)'
;MPAKHGILKLTDILLMNGELLMTVYYKDLTYYSLHHFENAQNIGWINGVNVYKKGIVSSDFIENLRLYTIKSFNEIRGNVNCSLCSDKFTTLGLSEIRVISKDGKNKYASPSMIIHYVTEHHYCPPEEFIRAVIDGPKPGSNEYQEYERRYNIECLWGESDEIIDNSEKLRNGIINNDRKMINDNSTLCNIITKDGSLINVAIKSGNVEMVNDLIQLGADLNKFNGIELNNAVLESENEIVKLLLSKNIKIDVSTPKLNPLFTAIRKGNYDASKLLLENGVDAKIKYTNEFMKDMDAVTLAKHCKQDSIIELLEKY
;
A
#
# COMPACT_ATOMS: atom_id res chain seq x y z
N MET A 1 19.59 18.22 -9.90
CA MET A 1 19.50 17.01 -10.76
C MET A 1 18.71 15.98 -9.97
N PRO A 2 17.46 15.67 -10.32
CA PRO A 2 16.68 14.72 -9.54
C PRO A 2 17.24 13.31 -9.75
N ALA A 3 17.27 12.56 -8.66
CA ALA A 3 17.93 11.27 -8.54
C ALA A 3 17.41 10.25 -9.56
N LYS A 4 18.33 9.38 -9.96
CA LYS A 4 18.19 8.35 -10.99
C LYS A 4 16.98 7.44 -10.69
N HIS A 5 16.03 7.54 -11.59
CA HIS A 5 14.98 6.58 -11.94
C HIS A 5 15.35 5.12 -11.59
N GLY A 6 14.77 4.61 -10.50
CA GLY A 6 14.39 3.21 -10.45
C GLY A 6 13.20 3.01 -11.38
N ILE A 7 13.45 2.69 -12.64
CA ILE A 7 12.39 2.27 -13.56
C ILE A 7 11.86 0.93 -13.02
N LEU A 8 10.66 0.94 -12.44
CA LEU A 8 9.96 -0.28 -12.06
C LEU A 8 8.59 -0.30 -12.74
N LYS A 9 8.32 -1.44 -13.38
CA LYS A 9 7.28 -1.67 -14.38
C LYS A 9 5.87 -1.47 -13.81
N LEU A 10 5.02 -0.78 -14.57
CA LEU A 10 3.57 -0.79 -14.40
C LEU A 10 3.08 -2.24 -14.40
N THR A 11 2.71 -2.79 -13.25
CA THR A 11 2.09 -4.14 -13.19
C THR A 11 0.69 -4.16 -12.61
N ASP A 12 0.09 -3.00 -12.34
CA ASP A 12 -1.32 -2.91 -11.93
C ASP A 12 -2.17 -2.34 -13.09
N ILE A 13 -1.96 -2.88 -14.30
CA ILE A 13 -2.80 -2.62 -15.47
C ILE A 13 -3.91 -3.68 -15.47
N LEU A 14 -5.11 -3.29 -15.07
CA LEU A 14 -6.33 -4.06 -15.34
C LEU A 14 -6.74 -3.80 -16.79
N LEU A 15 -6.52 -4.78 -17.67
CA LEU A 15 -7.11 -4.79 -19.00
C LEU A 15 -8.49 -5.44 -18.92
N MET A 16 -9.56 -4.65 -19.02
CA MET A 16 -10.87 -5.14 -19.41
C MET A 16 -11.15 -4.71 -20.84
N ASN A 17 -11.42 -5.67 -21.73
CA ASN A 17 -11.86 -5.48 -23.11
C ASN A 17 -10.91 -4.73 -24.06
N GLY A 18 -9.59 -4.79 -23.83
CA GLY A 18 -8.61 -4.20 -24.75
C GLY A 18 -8.53 -2.67 -24.69
N GLU A 19 -9.22 -2.04 -23.73
CA GLU A 19 -9.00 -0.65 -23.35
C GLU A 19 -8.16 -0.60 -22.07
N LEU A 20 -7.22 0.34 -22.05
CA LEU A 20 -6.31 0.59 -20.93
C LEU A 20 -7.11 1.30 -19.80
N LEU A 21 -8.00 0.57 -19.13
CA LEU A 21 -8.77 1.08 -18.00
C LEU A 21 -7.86 1.06 -16.76
N MET A 22 -7.07 2.12 -16.61
CA MET A 22 -6.45 2.47 -15.33
C MET A 22 -7.53 2.89 -14.33
N THR A 23 -8.36 1.97 -13.87
CA THR A 23 -9.28 2.25 -12.76
C THR A 23 -8.53 2.13 -11.44
N VAL A 24 -7.53 2.99 -11.26
CA VAL A 24 -6.76 3.09 -10.01
C VAL A 24 -7.70 3.50 -8.89
N TYR A 25 -7.87 2.63 -7.90
CA TYR A 25 -8.68 2.89 -6.72
C TYR A 25 -7.91 2.56 -5.45
N TYR A 26 -7.81 3.54 -4.57
CA TYR A 26 -7.35 3.34 -3.19
C TYR A 26 -8.33 4.06 -2.28
N LYS A 27 -8.89 3.31 -1.32
CA LYS A 27 -9.79 3.88 -0.33
C LYS A 27 -9.05 4.96 0.46
N ASP A 28 -9.72 6.09 0.69
CA ASP A 28 -9.14 7.18 1.46
C ASP A 28 -8.65 6.72 2.83
N LEU A 29 -7.54 7.31 3.28
CA LEU A 29 -6.88 7.04 4.56
C LEU A 29 -6.24 5.66 4.71
N THR A 30 -6.18 4.87 3.63
CA THR A 30 -5.31 3.68 3.57
C THR A 30 -3.86 4.09 3.35
N TYR A 31 -2.90 3.34 3.90
CA TYR A 31 -1.49 3.66 3.70
C TYR A 31 -1.03 3.38 2.28
N TYR A 32 -0.15 4.24 1.80
CA TYR A 32 0.49 4.13 0.50
C TYR A 32 1.50 2.97 0.51
N SER A 33 1.34 2.06 -0.46
CA SER A 33 2.14 0.82 -0.55
C SER A 33 2.46 0.38 -1.98
N LEU A 34 2.30 1.26 -2.97
CA LEU A 34 2.41 0.89 -4.39
C LEU A 34 3.82 0.42 -4.79
N HIS A 35 4.85 1.17 -4.41
CA HIS A 35 6.25 0.90 -4.80
C HIS A 35 7.15 0.55 -3.62
N HIS A 36 6.78 1.04 -2.44
CA HIS A 36 7.52 0.90 -1.19
C HIS A 36 6.60 1.29 -0.03
N PHE A 37 7.00 0.97 1.18
CA PHE A 37 6.26 1.32 2.38
C PHE A 37 6.50 2.77 2.75
N GLU A 38 5.46 3.59 2.72
CA GLU A 38 5.50 4.99 3.16
C GLU A 38 4.55 5.21 4.34
N ASN A 39 4.87 6.18 5.19
CA ASN A 39 3.93 6.69 6.19
C ASN A 39 2.98 7.76 5.58
N ALA A 40 2.65 7.61 4.31
CA ALA A 40 1.71 8.47 3.60
C ALA A 40 0.37 7.75 3.42
N GLN A 41 -0.72 8.50 3.39
CA GLN A 41 -2.06 7.96 3.20
C GLN A 41 -2.64 8.37 1.84
N ASN A 42 -3.31 7.42 1.19
CA ASN A 42 -3.99 7.61 -0.08
C ASN A 42 -5.22 8.51 0.09
N ILE A 43 -5.37 9.51 -0.80
CA ILE A 43 -6.55 10.38 -0.86
C ILE A 43 -6.97 10.59 -2.31
N GLY A 44 -8.25 10.45 -2.62
CA GLY A 44 -8.81 10.87 -3.91
C GLY A 44 -8.46 9.96 -5.09
N TRP A 45 -7.99 8.75 -4.83
CA TRP A 45 -7.82 7.70 -5.83
C TRP A 45 -9.16 7.00 -6.07
N ILE A 46 -10.07 7.70 -6.75
CA ILE A 46 -11.44 7.26 -7.02
C ILE A 46 -11.63 6.85 -8.49
N ASN A 47 -12.66 6.04 -8.75
CA ASN A 47 -13.04 5.62 -10.09
C ASN A 47 -14.59 5.58 -10.23
N GLY A 48 -15.09 5.28 -11.43
CA GLY A 48 -16.53 5.16 -11.71
C GLY A 48 -17.25 3.93 -11.13
N VAL A 49 -16.52 3.03 -10.47
CA VAL A 49 -17.08 1.77 -9.93
C VAL A 49 -17.32 1.88 -8.43
N ASN A 50 -16.39 2.48 -7.70
CA ASN A 50 -16.39 2.52 -6.24
C ASN A 50 -17.15 3.74 -5.70
N VAL A 51 -17.91 3.54 -4.62
CA VAL A 51 -18.61 4.63 -3.93
C VAL A 51 -17.61 5.53 -3.21
N TYR A 52 -17.79 6.84 -3.35
CA TYR A 52 -17.02 7.87 -2.66
C TYR A 52 -17.92 8.93 -2.04
N LYS A 53 -17.41 9.64 -1.02
CA LYS A 53 -18.14 10.70 -0.33
C LYS A 53 -18.31 11.90 -1.26
N LYS A 54 -19.55 12.39 -1.39
CA LYS A 54 -19.87 13.64 -2.08
C LYS A 54 -20.18 14.76 -1.10
N GLY A 55 -19.84 16.00 -1.45
CA GLY A 55 -20.10 17.16 -0.61
C GLY A 55 -19.58 18.46 -1.19
N ILE A 56 -19.93 19.57 -0.53
CA ILE A 56 -19.44 20.91 -0.86
C ILE A 56 -18.20 21.17 -0.01
N VAL A 57 -17.16 21.70 -0.65
CA VAL A 57 -15.91 22.16 0.00
C VAL A 57 -15.77 23.67 -0.19
N SER A 58 -14.97 24.33 0.66
CA SER A 58 -14.76 25.78 0.59
C SER A 58 -13.95 26.21 -0.64
N SER A 59 -14.16 27.44 -1.09
CA SER A 59 -13.30 28.09 -2.11
C SER A 59 -11.84 28.09 -1.68
N ASP A 60 -11.58 28.40 -0.40
CA ASP A 60 -10.24 28.46 0.17
C ASP A 60 -9.52 27.12 0.05
N PHE A 61 -10.22 25.99 0.27
CA PHE A 61 -9.65 24.67 0.05
C PHE A 61 -9.28 24.45 -1.42
N ILE A 62 -10.17 24.79 -2.35
CA ILE A 62 -9.94 24.62 -3.80
C ILE A 62 -8.74 25.47 -4.25
N GLU A 63 -8.64 26.71 -3.79
CA GLU A 63 -7.53 27.61 -4.12
C GLU A 63 -6.19 27.08 -3.59
N ASN A 64 -6.15 26.62 -2.34
CA ASN A 64 -4.96 26.02 -1.77
C ASN A 64 -4.59 24.69 -2.46
N LEU A 65 -5.58 23.86 -2.80
CA LEU A 65 -5.37 22.59 -3.52
C LEU A 65 -4.71 22.81 -4.88
N ARG A 66 -5.08 23.88 -5.60
CA ARG A 66 -4.46 24.23 -6.89
C ARG A 66 -2.96 24.47 -6.76
N LEU A 67 -2.48 25.03 -5.65
CA LEU A 67 -1.05 25.26 -5.43
C LEU A 67 -0.26 23.94 -5.46
N TYR A 68 -0.81 22.87 -4.87
CA TYR A 68 -0.21 21.53 -4.89
C TYR A 68 -0.16 20.92 -6.30
N THR A 69 -1.08 21.28 -7.19
CA THR A 69 -1.05 20.78 -8.59
C THR A 69 0.03 21.43 -9.46
N ILE A 70 0.63 22.55 -9.02
CA ILE A 70 1.75 23.20 -9.73
C ILE A 70 3.03 22.37 -9.57
N LYS A 71 3.18 21.66 -8.45
CA LYS A 71 4.37 20.89 -8.12
C LYS A 71 4.01 19.43 -7.86
N SER A 72 4.16 18.62 -8.90
CA SER A 72 3.86 17.19 -8.85
C SER A 72 5.07 16.28 -8.62
N PHE A 73 4.76 15.07 -8.19
CA PHE A 73 5.66 13.93 -8.00
C PHE A 73 5.24 12.80 -8.94
N ASN A 74 6.16 11.86 -9.19
CA ASN A 74 5.89 10.62 -9.92
C ASN A 74 5.14 10.86 -11.26
N GLU A 75 5.64 11.82 -12.05
CA GLU A 75 5.02 12.21 -13.32
C GLU A 75 5.21 11.15 -14.40
N ILE A 76 4.11 10.76 -15.04
CA ILE A 76 4.08 9.79 -16.13
C ILE A 76 3.58 10.51 -17.39
N ARG A 77 4.25 10.27 -18.52
CA ARG A 77 3.82 10.79 -19.82
C ARG A 77 2.49 10.15 -20.23
N GLY A 78 1.45 10.96 -20.31
CA GLY A 78 0.14 10.54 -20.81
C GLY A 78 -0.97 11.49 -20.37
N ASN A 79 -2.08 11.47 -21.10
CA ASN A 79 -3.31 12.10 -20.67
C ASN A 79 -4.18 11.07 -19.95
N VAL A 80 -4.82 11.47 -18.87
CA VAL A 80 -5.80 10.62 -18.16
C VAL A 80 -7.18 10.98 -18.63
N ASN A 81 -7.95 9.98 -19.06
CA ASN A 81 -9.38 10.13 -19.20
C ASN A 81 -10.02 9.93 -17.83
N CYS A 82 -10.82 10.90 -17.38
CA CYS A 82 -11.56 10.75 -16.15
C CYS A 82 -12.62 9.65 -16.32
N SER A 83 -12.51 8.55 -15.56
CA SER A 83 -13.49 7.45 -15.59
C SER A 83 -14.90 7.82 -15.11
N LEU A 84 -15.07 9.03 -14.55
CA LEU A 84 -16.34 9.58 -14.08
C LEU A 84 -17.02 10.50 -15.10
N CYS A 85 -16.29 10.95 -16.11
CA CYS A 85 -16.81 11.82 -17.15
C CYS A 85 -17.31 10.99 -18.34
N SER A 86 -18.40 11.45 -18.96
CA SER A 86 -18.95 10.79 -20.15
C SER A 86 -18.06 10.98 -21.38
N ASP A 87 -17.52 12.19 -21.61
CA ASP A 87 -16.74 12.53 -22.82
C ASP A 87 -15.77 13.72 -22.64
N LYS A 88 -15.30 14.00 -21.41
CA LYS A 88 -14.37 15.11 -21.16
C LYS A 88 -12.93 14.62 -21.06
N PHE A 89 -12.06 15.12 -21.95
CA PHE A 89 -10.61 15.05 -21.77
C PHE A 89 -10.18 16.08 -20.74
N THR A 90 -9.45 15.65 -19.72
CA THR A 90 -8.78 16.56 -18.79
C THR A 90 -7.35 16.79 -19.25
N THR A 91 -6.86 18.03 -19.18
CA THR A 91 -5.45 18.37 -19.49
C THR A 91 -4.48 18.05 -18.35
N LEU A 92 -4.97 17.43 -17.27
CA LEU A 92 -4.14 16.99 -16.15
C LEU A 92 -3.45 15.68 -16.53
N GLY A 93 -2.13 15.67 -16.42
CA GLY A 93 -1.31 14.48 -16.64
C GLY A 93 -1.38 13.50 -15.48
N LEU A 94 -0.80 12.31 -15.67
CA LEU A 94 -0.61 11.33 -14.59
C LEU A 94 0.48 11.81 -13.66
N SER A 95 0.10 12.30 -12.49
CA SER A 95 1.05 12.68 -11.47
C SER A 95 0.42 12.67 -10.09
N GLU A 96 1.27 12.76 -9.07
CA GLU A 96 0.88 12.80 -7.67
C GLU A 96 1.14 14.17 -7.08
N ILE A 97 0.31 14.56 -6.13
CA ILE A 97 0.57 15.66 -5.22
C ILE A 97 0.86 15.10 -3.83
N ARG A 98 1.71 15.79 -3.08
CA ARG A 98 2.05 15.46 -1.71
C ARG A 98 1.58 16.57 -0.79
N VAL A 99 0.77 16.22 0.21
CA VAL A 99 0.25 17.18 1.19
C VAL A 99 0.73 16.75 2.56
N ILE A 100 1.29 17.68 3.33
CA ILE A 100 1.79 17.43 4.68
C ILE A 100 0.90 18.20 5.66
N SER A 101 0.55 17.59 6.79
CA SER A 101 -0.14 18.30 7.86
C SER A 101 0.72 19.42 8.43
N LYS A 102 0.09 20.40 9.09
CA LYS A 102 0.78 21.54 9.71
C LYS A 102 1.88 21.13 10.69
N ASP A 103 1.70 20.02 11.41
CA ASP A 103 2.66 19.49 12.37
C ASP A 103 3.70 18.54 11.76
N GLY A 104 3.65 18.29 10.45
CA GLY A 104 4.58 17.40 9.74
C GLY A 104 4.32 15.91 9.93
N LYS A 105 3.37 15.52 10.81
CA LYS A 105 3.18 14.12 11.21
C LYS A 105 2.47 13.29 10.16
N ASN A 106 1.43 13.84 9.54
CA ASN A 106 0.64 13.16 8.52
C ASN A 106 1.05 13.62 7.14
N LYS A 107 1.15 12.66 6.24
CA LYS A 107 1.52 12.86 4.84
C LYS A 107 0.45 12.21 3.99
N TYR A 108 0.06 12.86 2.90
CA TYR A 108 -1.00 12.38 2.03
C TYR A 108 -0.50 12.34 0.58
N ALA A 109 -0.86 11.26 -0.10
CA ALA A 109 -0.59 11.00 -1.51
C ALA A 109 -1.91 11.03 -2.28
N SER A 110 -2.01 11.93 -3.23
CA SER A 110 -3.24 12.12 -4.02
C SER A 110 -2.91 12.24 -5.50
N PRO A 111 -3.77 11.77 -6.42
CA PRO A 111 -3.56 12.08 -7.81
C PRO A 111 -3.74 13.59 -8.03
N SER A 112 -3.02 14.18 -8.98
CA SER A 112 -3.23 15.57 -9.41
C SER A 112 -4.68 15.81 -9.88
N MET A 113 -5.34 14.75 -10.38
CA MET A 113 -6.76 14.71 -10.74
C MET A 113 -7.72 15.01 -9.60
N ILE A 114 -7.29 15.00 -8.33
CA ILE A 114 -8.16 15.33 -7.20
C ILE A 114 -8.85 16.68 -7.35
N ILE A 115 -8.20 17.67 -7.97
CA ILE A 115 -8.83 18.98 -8.21
C ILE A 115 -10.05 18.84 -9.11
N HIS A 116 -9.94 18.04 -10.18
CA HIS A 116 -11.04 17.76 -11.10
C HIS A 116 -12.15 16.97 -10.39
N TYR A 117 -11.79 15.96 -9.59
CA TYR A 117 -12.76 15.18 -8.82
C TYR A 117 -13.55 16.04 -7.83
N VAL A 118 -12.89 16.97 -7.15
CA VAL A 118 -13.53 17.90 -6.22
C VAL A 118 -14.45 18.87 -6.96
N THR A 119 -14.00 19.48 -8.06
CA THR A 119 -14.76 20.55 -8.73
C THR A 119 -15.86 20.05 -9.65
N GLU A 120 -15.66 18.94 -10.36
CA GLU A 120 -16.60 18.44 -11.38
C GLU A 120 -17.44 17.25 -10.89
N HIS A 121 -16.95 16.48 -9.91
CA HIS A 121 -17.61 15.26 -9.42
C HIS A 121 -18.07 15.35 -7.97
N HIS A 122 -17.90 16.52 -7.34
CA HIS A 122 -18.25 16.80 -5.95
C HIS A 122 -17.63 15.81 -4.95
N TYR A 123 -16.49 15.21 -5.29
CA TYR A 123 -15.75 14.39 -4.33
C TYR A 123 -15.38 15.24 -3.11
N CYS A 124 -15.70 14.73 -1.93
CA CYS A 124 -15.45 15.39 -0.66
C CYS A 124 -14.36 14.62 0.11
N PRO A 125 -13.10 15.13 0.11
CA PRO A 125 -12.01 14.48 0.81
C PRO A 125 -12.23 14.42 2.34
N PRO A 126 -11.48 13.56 3.05
CA PRO A 126 -11.48 13.55 4.52
C PRO A 126 -11.12 14.92 5.12
N GLU A 127 -11.71 15.25 6.27
CA GLU A 127 -11.51 16.56 6.92
C GLU A 127 -10.05 16.84 7.28
N GLU A 128 -9.31 15.82 7.70
CA GLU A 128 -7.88 15.92 8.01
C GLU A 128 -7.03 16.29 6.78
N PHE A 129 -7.39 15.78 5.61
CA PHE A 129 -6.75 16.17 4.35
C PHE A 129 -7.10 17.61 3.98
N ILE A 130 -8.38 18.00 4.13
CA ILE A 130 -8.81 19.39 3.88
C ILE A 130 -8.03 20.37 4.76
N ARG A 131 -7.91 20.08 6.06
CA ARG A 131 -7.10 20.88 7.00
C ARG A 131 -5.62 20.91 6.61
N ALA A 132 -5.04 19.77 6.22
CA ALA A 132 -3.65 19.73 5.77
C ALA A 132 -3.42 20.58 4.51
N VAL A 133 -4.35 20.57 3.55
CA VAL A 133 -4.28 21.41 2.35
C VAL A 133 -4.36 22.90 2.71
N ILE A 134 -5.20 23.30 3.68
CA ILE A 134 -5.35 24.70 4.07
C ILE A 134 -4.19 25.17 4.96
N ASP A 135 -3.86 24.43 6.01
CA ASP A 135 -2.96 24.86 7.08
C ASP A 135 -1.52 24.34 6.96
N GLY A 136 -1.31 23.31 6.14
CA GLY A 136 -0.01 22.66 5.96
C GLY A 136 0.98 23.49 5.14
N PRO A 137 2.25 23.07 5.08
CA PRO A 137 3.26 23.73 4.25
C PRO A 137 2.87 23.65 2.77
N LYS A 138 3.02 24.78 2.07
CA LYS A 138 2.64 24.93 0.66
C LYS A 138 3.84 24.70 -0.25
N PRO A 139 3.64 24.19 -1.47
CA PRO A 139 4.71 24.11 -2.45
C PRO A 139 5.44 25.45 -2.61
N GLY A 140 6.76 25.42 -2.50
CA GLY A 140 7.60 26.62 -2.52
C GLY A 140 7.93 27.21 -1.14
N SER A 141 7.28 26.79 -0.05
CA SER A 141 7.71 27.15 1.31
C SER A 141 8.98 26.40 1.70
N ASN A 142 9.75 26.93 2.66
CA ASN A 142 10.99 26.29 3.12
C ASN A 142 10.74 24.90 3.71
N GLU A 143 9.64 24.73 4.45
CA GLU A 143 9.24 23.47 5.06
C GLU A 143 8.86 22.43 3.98
N TYR A 144 8.16 22.85 2.92
CA TYR A 144 7.83 21.94 1.83
C TYR A 144 9.07 21.57 1.02
N GLN A 145 9.97 22.52 0.77
CA GLN A 145 11.25 22.25 0.10
C GLN A 145 12.16 21.32 0.90
N GLU A 146 12.11 21.37 2.24
CA GLU A 146 12.77 20.39 3.10
C GLU A 146 12.18 19.00 2.88
N TYR A 147 10.86 18.86 2.93
CA TYR A 147 10.20 17.59 2.63
C TYR A 147 10.58 17.06 1.24
N GLU A 148 10.61 17.91 0.21
CA GLU A 148 11.03 17.53 -1.14
C GLU A 148 12.46 16.98 -1.18
N ARG A 149 13.40 17.60 -0.48
CA ARG A 149 14.79 17.13 -0.39
C ARG A 149 14.87 15.77 0.30
N ARG A 150 14.00 15.53 1.30
CA ARG A 150 13.90 14.29 2.06
C ARG A 150 13.01 13.23 1.41
N TYR A 151 12.35 13.53 0.29
CA TYR A 151 11.51 12.55 -0.41
C TYR A 151 12.39 11.58 -1.23
N ASN A 152 13.04 10.67 -0.53
CA ASN A 152 13.91 9.64 -1.09
C ASN A 152 13.98 8.42 -0.15
N ILE A 153 14.54 7.31 -0.64
CA ILE A 153 14.63 6.04 0.11
C ILE A 153 15.46 6.13 1.40
N GLU A 154 16.51 6.96 1.43
CA GLU A 154 17.39 7.12 2.60
C GLU A 154 16.65 7.81 3.74
N CYS A 155 15.74 8.72 3.40
CA CYS A 155 14.92 9.48 4.33
C CYS A 155 13.52 8.88 4.53
N LEU A 156 13.29 7.62 4.16
CA LEU A 156 11.99 6.93 4.26
C LEU A 156 10.84 7.76 3.67
N TRP A 157 11.09 8.42 2.53
CA TRP A 157 10.10 9.21 1.78
C TRP A 157 9.58 10.43 2.54
N GLY A 158 10.46 11.08 3.31
CA GLY A 158 10.21 12.38 3.94
C GLY A 158 10.04 12.32 5.45
N GLU A 159 10.55 11.29 6.11
CA GLU A 159 10.55 11.20 7.58
C GLU A 159 11.65 12.05 8.22
N SER A 160 11.50 12.36 9.52
CA SER A 160 12.50 13.10 10.30
C SER A 160 13.72 12.24 10.63
N ASP A 161 14.85 12.87 10.96
CA ASP A 161 16.06 12.16 11.38
C ASP A 161 15.81 11.28 12.62
N GLU A 162 15.02 11.77 13.57
CA GLU A 162 14.61 10.99 14.75
C GLU A 162 13.88 9.70 14.37
N ILE A 163 12.96 9.75 13.40
CA ILE A 163 12.23 8.56 12.94
C ILE A 163 13.18 7.61 12.20
N ILE A 164 14.11 8.13 11.40
CA ILE A 164 15.08 7.32 10.68
C ILE A 164 16.00 6.58 11.67
N ASP A 165 16.55 7.30 12.65
CA ASP A 165 17.44 6.74 13.68
C ASP A 165 16.72 5.66 14.50
N ASN A 166 15.48 5.94 14.94
CA ASN A 166 14.67 4.97 15.67
C ASN A 166 14.31 3.75 14.81
N SER A 167 13.99 3.97 13.53
CA SER A 167 13.70 2.89 12.57
C SER A 167 14.91 1.97 12.41
N GLU A 168 16.11 2.52 12.18
CA GLU A 168 17.32 1.73 12.02
C GLU A 168 17.69 0.97 13.29
N LYS A 169 17.62 1.67 14.44
CA LYS A 169 17.85 1.07 15.75
C LYS A 169 16.94 -0.15 15.96
N LEU A 170 15.62 0.03 15.86
CA LEU A 170 14.64 -1.04 16.11
C LEU A 170 14.73 -2.17 15.10
N ARG A 171 14.97 -1.86 13.83
CA ARG A 171 15.24 -2.86 12.79
C ARG A 171 16.43 -3.74 13.16
N ASN A 172 17.56 -3.14 13.57
CA ASN A 172 18.75 -3.89 13.96
C ASN A 172 18.51 -4.70 15.25
N GLY A 173 17.70 -4.18 16.18
CA GLY A 173 17.25 -4.93 17.35
C GLY A 173 16.51 -6.21 16.98
N ILE A 174 15.56 -6.15 16.04
CA ILE A 174 14.84 -7.32 15.57
C ILE A 174 15.79 -8.33 14.93
N ILE A 175 16.69 -7.88 14.06
CA ILE A 175 17.68 -8.74 13.37
C ILE A 175 18.59 -9.44 14.38
N ASN A 176 18.99 -8.74 15.44
CA ASN A 176 19.84 -9.28 16.50
C ASN A 176 19.05 -10.01 17.61
N ASN A 177 17.73 -10.18 17.45
CA ASN A 177 16.83 -10.77 18.45
C ASN A 177 16.87 -10.08 19.83
N ASP A 178 17.06 -8.77 19.87
CA ASP A 178 17.04 -7.96 21.10
C ASP A 178 15.61 -7.61 21.49
N ARG A 179 14.90 -8.59 22.06
CA ARG A 179 13.52 -8.44 22.53
C ARG A 179 13.39 -7.36 23.61
N LYS A 180 14.41 -7.15 24.44
CA LYS A 180 14.38 -6.12 25.48
C LYS A 180 14.32 -4.73 24.85
N MET A 181 15.15 -4.45 23.85
CA MET A 181 15.13 -3.17 23.16
C MET A 181 13.78 -2.88 22.51
N ILE A 182 13.12 -3.89 21.94
CA ILE A 182 11.78 -3.71 21.35
C ILE A 182 10.74 -3.37 22.43
N ASN A 183 10.77 -4.07 23.57
CA ASN A 183 9.88 -3.78 24.69
C ASN A 183 10.11 -2.39 25.30
N ASP A 184 11.37 -1.98 25.46
CA ASP A 184 11.74 -0.66 25.98
C ASP A 184 11.29 0.49 25.05
N ASN A 185 11.01 0.19 23.77
CA ASN A 185 10.54 1.15 22.76
C ASN A 185 9.14 0.79 22.22
N SER A 186 8.30 0.20 23.07
CA SER A 186 6.96 -0.30 22.71
C SER A 186 6.06 0.69 21.98
N THR A 187 6.16 1.99 22.29
CA THR A 187 5.38 3.05 21.62
C THR A 187 5.70 3.22 20.14
N LEU A 188 6.83 2.67 19.67
CA LEU A 188 7.32 2.74 18.30
C LEU A 188 7.10 1.43 17.52
N CYS A 189 6.29 0.50 18.02
CA CYS A 189 6.04 -0.80 17.39
C CYS A 189 5.50 -0.71 15.94
N ASN A 190 4.92 0.44 15.56
CA ASN A 190 4.35 0.73 14.25
C ASN A 190 5.23 1.59 13.33
N ILE A 191 6.49 1.81 13.71
CA ILE A 191 7.45 2.52 12.86
C ILE A 191 7.71 1.73 11.56
N ILE A 192 7.94 2.46 10.48
CA ILE A 192 8.30 1.89 9.18
C ILE A 192 9.81 1.90 9.07
N THR A 193 10.34 0.83 8.51
CA THR A 193 11.76 0.68 8.17
C THR A 193 11.92 0.58 6.66
N LYS A 194 13.16 0.63 6.17
CA LYS A 194 13.47 0.38 4.76
C LYS A 194 13.02 -1.00 4.26
N ASP A 195 12.79 -1.97 5.15
CA ASP A 195 12.33 -3.33 4.82
C ASP A 195 10.84 -3.55 5.04
N GLY A 196 10.11 -2.50 5.42
CA GLY A 196 8.68 -2.51 5.78
C GLY A 196 8.42 -2.24 7.26
N SER A 197 7.20 -2.55 7.71
CA SER A 197 6.82 -2.50 9.14
C SER A 197 7.78 -3.33 10.00
N LEU A 198 7.97 -2.97 11.27
CA LEU A 198 8.81 -3.76 12.19
C LEU A 198 8.41 -5.24 12.23
N ILE A 199 7.11 -5.54 12.22
CA ILE A 199 6.64 -6.92 12.18
C ILE A 199 7.06 -7.65 10.91
N ASN A 200 7.08 -6.99 9.73
CA ASN A 200 7.62 -7.59 8.52
C ASN A 200 9.12 -7.90 8.64
N VAL A 201 9.89 -7.10 9.37
CA VAL A 201 11.30 -7.42 9.67
C VAL A 201 11.39 -8.70 10.53
N ALA A 202 10.52 -8.85 11.53
CA ALA A 202 10.48 -10.05 12.39
C ALA A 202 10.00 -11.30 11.65
N ILE A 203 9.06 -11.16 10.71
CA ILE A 203 8.60 -12.24 9.84
C ILE A 203 9.76 -12.73 8.96
N LYS A 204 10.50 -11.81 8.34
CA LYS A 204 11.66 -12.13 7.48
C LYS A 204 12.83 -12.77 8.26
N SER A 205 12.90 -12.59 9.58
CA SER A 205 13.89 -13.28 10.41
C SER A 205 13.43 -14.64 10.94
N GLY A 206 12.21 -15.09 10.61
CA GLY A 206 11.64 -16.37 11.06
C GLY A 206 11.37 -16.45 12.56
N ASN A 207 11.37 -15.31 13.26
CA ASN A 207 11.31 -15.27 14.71
C ASN A 207 9.86 -15.16 15.21
N VAL A 208 9.22 -16.30 15.43
CA VAL A 208 7.83 -16.40 15.91
C VAL A 208 7.61 -15.65 17.23
N GLU A 209 8.57 -15.72 18.17
CA GLU A 209 8.46 -15.03 19.47
C GLU A 209 8.47 -13.51 19.29
N MET A 210 9.37 -12.98 18.46
CA MET A 210 9.43 -11.55 18.17
C MET A 210 8.17 -11.05 17.45
N VAL A 211 7.62 -11.84 16.53
CA VAL A 211 6.33 -11.53 15.89
C VAL A 211 5.22 -11.46 16.93
N ASN A 212 5.16 -12.44 17.84
CA ASN A 212 4.16 -12.45 18.91
C ASN A 212 4.32 -11.26 19.86
N ASP A 213 5.55 -10.89 20.24
CA ASP A 213 5.81 -9.71 21.06
C ASP A 213 5.31 -8.43 20.40
N LEU A 214 5.65 -8.21 19.12
CA LEU A 214 5.19 -7.05 18.37
C LEU A 214 3.65 -6.98 18.29
N ILE A 215 2.98 -8.12 18.09
CA ILE A 215 1.52 -8.20 18.13
C ILE A 215 0.98 -7.81 19.52
N GLN A 216 1.60 -8.29 20.60
CA GLN A 216 1.20 -7.94 21.98
C GLN A 216 1.43 -6.46 22.30
N LEU A 217 2.46 -5.84 21.71
CA LEU A 217 2.74 -4.41 21.81
C LEU A 217 1.83 -3.54 20.94
N GLY A 218 0.90 -4.12 20.17
CA GLY A 218 -0.06 -3.38 19.36
C GLY A 218 0.42 -3.02 17.95
N ALA A 219 1.31 -3.83 17.36
CA ALA A 219 1.63 -3.71 15.94
C ALA A 219 0.37 -3.84 15.07
N ASP A 220 0.17 -2.89 14.17
CA ASP A 220 -0.96 -2.84 13.24
C ASP A 220 -0.71 -3.80 12.07
N LEU A 221 -1.27 -5.00 12.20
CA LEU A 221 -1.25 -6.06 11.18
C LEU A 221 -1.93 -5.67 9.86
N ASN A 222 -2.68 -4.57 9.83
CA ASN A 222 -3.48 -4.16 8.70
C ASN A 222 -3.05 -2.81 8.11
N LYS A 223 -1.93 -2.25 8.59
CA LYS A 223 -1.37 -0.97 8.13
C LYS A 223 -1.24 -0.97 6.60
N PHE A 224 -0.67 -2.03 6.05
CA PHE A 224 -0.49 -2.22 4.60
C PHE A 224 -1.38 -3.33 4.05
N ASN A 225 -2.65 -3.33 4.46
CA ASN A 225 -3.68 -4.26 4.00
C ASN A 225 -3.38 -5.75 4.24
N GLY A 226 -2.67 -6.08 5.33
CA GLY A 226 -2.40 -7.47 5.71
C GLY A 226 -1.30 -8.15 4.89
N ILE A 227 -0.45 -7.35 4.22
CA ILE A 227 0.70 -7.87 3.45
C ILE A 227 1.65 -8.74 4.30
N GLU A 228 1.66 -8.53 5.61
CA GLU A 228 2.35 -9.36 6.61
C GLU A 228 2.04 -10.85 6.45
N LEU A 229 0.78 -11.22 6.17
CA LEU A 229 0.39 -12.61 5.94
C LEU A 229 1.05 -13.17 4.68
N ASN A 230 1.01 -12.42 3.58
CA ASN A 230 1.59 -12.84 2.31
C ASN A 230 3.12 -12.96 2.41
N ASN A 231 3.77 -12.08 3.18
CA ASN A 231 5.20 -12.19 3.48
C ASN A 231 5.53 -13.43 4.31
N ALA A 232 4.74 -13.76 5.34
CA ALA A 232 4.96 -14.99 6.12
C ALA A 232 4.85 -16.26 5.23
N VAL A 233 3.89 -16.27 4.30
CA VAL A 233 3.77 -17.35 3.31
C VAL A 233 4.96 -17.38 2.35
N LEU A 234 5.43 -16.21 1.89
CA LEU A 234 6.58 -16.09 0.99
C LEU A 234 7.86 -16.67 1.62
N GLU A 235 8.06 -16.41 2.93
CA GLU A 235 9.18 -16.95 3.72
C GLU A 235 8.96 -18.41 4.16
N SER A 236 7.78 -18.99 3.89
CA SER A 236 7.40 -20.36 4.27
C SER A 236 7.35 -20.60 5.79
N GLU A 237 7.08 -19.55 6.55
CA GLU A 237 7.03 -19.58 8.02
C GLU A 237 5.63 -19.97 8.51
N ASN A 238 5.29 -21.26 8.43
CA ASN A 238 3.93 -21.76 8.67
C ASN A 238 3.39 -21.47 10.08
N GLU A 239 4.25 -21.46 11.11
CA GLU A 239 3.85 -21.09 12.47
C GLU A 239 3.48 -19.59 12.57
N ILE A 240 4.20 -18.74 11.84
CA ILE A 240 3.86 -17.31 11.72
C ILE A 240 2.55 -17.15 10.93
N VAL A 241 2.36 -17.88 9.83
CA VAL A 241 1.11 -17.89 9.06
C VAL A 241 -0.07 -18.24 9.97
N LYS A 242 0.04 -19.32 10.74
CA LYS A 242 -0.98 -19.74 11.71
C LYS A 242 -1.22 -18.68 12.79
N LEU A 243 -0.15 -18.09 13.33
CA LEU A 243 -0.26 -17.01 14.33
C LEU A 243 -1.00 -15.81 13.75
N LEU A 244 -0.66 -15.35 12.56
CA LEU A 244 -1.30 -14.20 11.91
C LEU A 244 -2.77 -14.49 11.58
N LEU A 245 -3.10 -15.66 11.04
CA LEU A 245 -4.49 -16.07 10.76
C LEU A 245 -5.34 -16.20 12.03
N SER A 246 -4.73 -16.49 13.19
CA SER A 246 -5.43 -16.47 14.48
C SER A 246 -5.77 -15.05 14.97
N LYS A 247 -5.29 -14.01 14.28
CA LYS A 247 -5.59 -12.60 14.53
C LYS A 247 -6.52 -12.07 13.43
N ASN A 248 -7.11 -10.90 13.67
CA ASN A 248 -7.95 -10.21 12.68
C ASN A 248 -7.13 -9.56 11.55
N ILE A 249 -6.19 -10.30 10.96
CA ILE A 249 -5.44 -9.84 9.79
C ILE A 249 -6.32 -9.92 8.55
N LYS A 250 -6.25 -8.90 7.69
CA LYS A 250 -6.91 -8.90 6.39
C LYS A 250 -6.18 -9.84 5.44
N ILE A 251 -6.95 -10.55 4.64
CA ILE A 251 -6.41 -11.39 3.57
C ILE A 251 -6.66 -10.67 2.25
N ASP A 252 -5.59 -10.08 1.69
CA ASP A 252 -5.68 -9.39 0.40
C ASP A 252 -5.63 -10.39 -0.76
N VAL A 253 -6.71 -10.44 -1.54
CA VAL A 253 -6.84 -11.27 -2.74
C VAL A 253 -7.10 -10.42 -3.99
N SER A 254 -6.85 -9.11 -3.93
CA SER A 254 -7.13 -8.17 -5.02
C SER A 254 -6.33 -8.45 -6.29
N THR A 255 -5.10 -8.95 -6.15
CA THR A 255 -4.21 -9.30 -7.25
C THR A 255 -3.59 -10.68 -7.04
N PRO A 256 -3.13 -11.37 -8.11
CA PRO A 256 -2.48 -12.67 -7.97
C PRO A 256 -1.11 -12.58 -7.24
N LYS A 257 -0.55 -11.38 -7.06
CA LYS A 257 0.69 -11.13 -6.30
C LYS A 257 0.40 -10.97 -4.80
N LEU A 258 -0.75 -10.39 -4.46
CA LEU A 258 -1.15 -10.16 -3.07
C LEU A 258 -1.89 -11.35 -2.46
N ASN A 259 -2.56 -12.18 -3.30
CA ASN A 259 -3.24 -13.39 -2.85
C ASN A 259 -2.26 -14.41 -2.24
N PRO A 260 -2.33 -14.66 -0.91
CA PRO A 260 -1.39 -15.57 -0.24
C PRO A 260 -1.53 -17.03 -0.66
N LEU A 261 -2.71 -17.47 -1.14
CA LEU A 261 -2.88 -18.85 -1.65
C LEU A 261 -2.10 -19.03 -2.95
N PHE A 262 -2.10 -18.02 -3.82
CA PHE A 262 -1.29 -18.02 -5.04
C PHE A 262 0.21 -18.04 -4.71
N THR A 263 0.64 -17.31 -3.67
CA THR A 263 2.03 -17.37 -3.18
C THR A 263 2.39 -18.75 -2.64
N ALA A 264 1.53 -19.36 -1.81
CA ALA A 264 1.73 -20.70 -1.25
C ALA A 264 1.88 -21.77 -2.35
N ILE A 265 1.01 -21.73 -3.38
CA ILE A 265 1.06 -22.66 -4.52
C ILE A 265 2.37 -22.51 -5.30
N ARG A 266 2.81 -21.29 -5.60
CA ARG A 266 4.09 -21.05 -6.30
C ARG A 266 5.29 -21.56 -5.52
N LYS A 267 5.21 -21.52 -4.19
CA LYS A 267 6.23 -22.05 -3.27
C LYS A 267 6.13 -23.56 -3.06
N GLY A 268 5.05 -24.21 -3.47
CA GLY A 268 4.76 -25.60 -3.14
C GLY A 268 4.51 -25.83 -1.64
N ASN A 269 4.10 -24.79 -0.92
CA ASN A 269 3.87 -24.86 0.52
C ASN A 269 2.46 -25.41 0.79
N TYR A 270 2.37 -26.72 0.99
CA TYR A 270 1.13 -27.43 1.27
C TYR A 270 0.46 -26.94 2.57
N ASP A 271 1.23 -26.81 3.65
CA ASP A 271 0.69 -26.43 4.96
C ASP A 271 0.11 -25.01 4.95
N ALA A 272 0.83 -24.04 4.35
CA ALA A 272 0.29 -22.70 4.16
C ALA A 272 -0.98 -22.71 3.29
N SER A 273 -0.99 -23.49 2.20
CA SER A 273 -2.18 -23.62 1.34
C SER A 273 -3.38 -24.14 2.13
N LYS A 274 -3.16 -25.17 2.96
CA LYS A 274 -4.19 -25.74 3.83
C LYS A 274 -4.70 -24.73 4.86
N LEU A 275 -3.79 -24.07 5.58
CA LEU A 275 -4.14 -23.04 6.58
C LEU A 275 -4.98 -21.91 5.96
N LEU A 276 -4.62 -21.45 4.77
CA LEU A 276 -5.35 -20.39 4.06
C LEU A 276 -6.75 -20.84 3.63
N LEU A 277 -6.89 -22.05 3.09
CA LEU A 277 -8.19 -22.61 2.70
C LEU A 277 -9.11 -22.81 3.93
N GLU A 278 -8.56 -23.32 5.03
CA GLU A 278 -9.29 -23.47 6.30
C GLU A 278 -9.75 -22.13 6.89
N ASN A 279 -9.06 -21.03 6.55
CA ASN A 279 -9.43 -19.67 6.94
C ASN A 279 -10.23 -18.91 5.86
N GLY A 280 -10.85 -19.64 4.92
CA GLY A 280 -11.86 -19.09 4.01
C GLY A 280 -11.30 -18.33 2.80
N VAL A 281 -10.03 -18.53 2.45
CA VAL A 281 -9.49 -18.00 1.19
C VAL A 281 -10.12 -18.73 0.00
N ASP A 282 -10.83 -17.99 -0.84
CA ASP A 282 -11.53 -18.56 -2.00
C ASP A 282 -10.55 -19.00 -3.11
N ALA A 283 -10.46 -20.30 -3.33
CA ALA A 283 -9.65 -20.92 -4.38
C ALA A 283 -10.18 -20.67 -5.81
N LYS A 284 -11.43 -20.21 -5.94
CA LYS A 284 -12.13 -20.03 -7.23
C LYS A 284 -11.96 -18.63 -7.82
N ILE A 285 -11.28 -17.72 -7.11
CA ILE A 285 -10.93 -16.40 -7.64
C ILE A 285 -10.06 -16.59 -8.88
N LYS A 286 -10.47 -15.95 -9.99
CA LYS A 286 -9.79 -15.99 -11.27
C LYS A 286 -9.11 -14.66 -11.56
N TYR A 287 -7.85 -14.73 -11.98
CA TYR A 287 -7.09 -13.57 -12.40
C TYR A 287 -6.82 -13.59 -13.90
N THR A 288 -6.96 -12.43 -14.51
CA THR A 288 -6.59 -12.17 -15.90
C THR A 288 -5.73 -10.91 -15.94
N ASN A 289 -4.54 -11.01 -16.53
CA ASN A 289 -3.64 -9.89 -16.81
C ASN A 289 -2.81 -10.20 -18.08
N GLU A 290 -1.80 -9.38 -18.37
CA GLU A 290 -0.94 -9.56 -19.55
C GLU A 290 -0.26 -10.93 -19.64
N PHE A 291 -0.09 -11.64 -18.51
CA PHE A 291 0.65 -12.89 -18.39
C PHE A 291 -0.22 -14.11 -18.04
N MET A 292 -1.48 -13.92 -17.63
CA MET A 292 -2.39 -15.01 -17.24
C MET A 292 -3.82 -14.73 -17.70
N LYS A 293 -4.58 -15.79 -18.00
CA LYS A 293 -5.98 -15.68 -18.41
C LYS A 293 -6.83 -16.66 -17.61
N ASP A 294 -7.86 -16.13 -16.94
CA ASP A 294 -8.83 -16.86 -16.13
C ASP A 294 -8.20 -17.86 -15.16
N MET A 295 -7.05 -17.49 -14.60
CA MET A 295 -6.22 -18.37 -13.77
C MET A 295 -6.75 -18.39 -12.34
N ASP A 296 -7.27 -19.54 -11.91
CA ASP A 296 -7.62 -19.85 -10.52
C ASP A 296 -6.52 -20.66 -9.82
N ALA A 297 -6.73 -20.96 -8.53
CA ALA A 297 -5.75 -21.69 -7.71
C ALA A 297 -5.45 -23.10 -8.26
N VAL A 298 -6.46 -23.83 -8.74
CA VAL A 298 -6.30 -25.19 -9.30
C VAL A 298 -5.48 -25.14 -10.59
N THR A 299 -5.78 -24.19 -11.47
CA THR A 299 -5.05 -23.99 -12.73
C THR A 299 -3.59 -23.62 -12.46
N LEU A 300 -3.34 -22.74 -11.49
CA LEU A 300 -1.99 -22.39 -11.08
C LEU A 300 -1.24 -23.61 -10.49
N ALA A 301 -1.88 -24.40 -9.62
CA ALA A 301 -1.26 -25.58 -9.02
C ALA A 301 -0.86 -26.63 -10.07
N LYS A 302 -1.69 -26.84 -11.10
CA LYS A 302 -1.37 -27.66 -12.28
C LYS A 302 -0.17 -27.11 -13.05
N HIS A 303 -0.14 -25.80 -13.31
CA HIS A 303 0.98 -25.16 -13.99
C HIS A 303 2.29 -25.29 -13.19
N CYS A 304 2.21 -25.21 -11.86
CA CYS A 304 3.34 -25.38 -10.95
C CYS A 304 3.69 -26.85 -10.64
N LYS A 305 2.93 -27.83 -11.15
CA LYS A 305 3.09 -29.27 -10.91
C LYS A 305 3.07 -29.66 -9.42
N GLN A 306 2.13 -29.10 -8.67
CA GLN A 306 1.98 -29.32 -7.23
C GLN A 306 0.85 -30.32 -6.94
N ASP A 307 1.07 -31.61 -7.20
CA ASP A 307 0.03 -32.65 -7.15
C ASP A 307 -0.69 -32.73 -5.80
N SER A 308 0.05 -32.66 -4.69
CA SER A 308 -0.53 -32.66 -3.34
C SER A 308 -1.43 -31.45 -3.07
N ILE A 309 -1.11 -30.29 -3.64
CA ILE A 309 -1.92 -29.08 -3.50
C ILE A 309 -3.14 -29.14 -4.42
N ILE A 310 -3.05 -29.78 -5.60
CA ILE A 310 -4.22 -30.04 -6.45
C ILE A 310 -5.24 -30.89 -5.70
N GLU A 311 -4.81 -32.01 -5.10
CA GLU A 311 -5.67 -32.89 -4.30
C GLU A 311 -6.27 -32.18 -3.07
N LEU A 312 -5.55 -31.21 -2.49
CA LEU A 312 -6.05 -30.38 -1.41
C LEU A 312 -7.14 -29.43 -1.90
N LEU A 313 -6.92 -28.74 -3.02
CA LEU A 313 -7.85 -27.78 -3.59
C LEU A 313 -9.16 -28.42 -4.04
N GLU A 314 -9.14 -29.68 -4.50
CA GLU A 314 -10.35 -30.42 -4.88
C GLU A 314 -11.31 -30.67 -3.69
N LYS A 315 -10.87 -30.43 -2.45
CA LYS A 315 -11.69 -30.56 -1.23
C LYS A 315 -12.42 -29.25 -0.85
N TYR A 316 -12.15 -28.13 -1.52
CA TYR A 316 -12.68 -26.78 -1.23
C TYR A 316 -13.37 -26.17 -2.47
#